data_AF-A0A914Y8Q2-F1
#
_entry.id   AF-A0A914Y8Q2-F1
#
_cell.length_a   1.000
_cell.length_b   1.000
_cell.length_c   1.000
_cell.angle_alpha   90.00
_cell.angle_beta   90.00
_cell.angle_gamma   90.00
#
_symmetry.space_group_name_H-M   'P 1'
#
loop_
_entity.id
_entity.type
_entity.pdbx_description
1 polymer ?
#
loop_
_entity_poly.entity_id
_entity_poly.type
_entity_poly.pdbx_seq_one_letter_code
_entity_poly.pdbx_strand_id
1 'polypeptide(L)'
;MHRELCQLQQFLSPSFKPFTLISPYRQIFHISNFAGCLSPLNRDNCTTLSTYDLRNFKIQLEKCYKSRKAIIQCGRDCIGAKEADGEERHNCQQCERIPSNCTSQMWFDLFYRILPKDLLTRKANNEKIYVNSFLPLYTYSAYGFQGFNVSLNSYIDLEKDLRHWSAHTKELKVKGYLLDVKRDILLASAISDSRLAIVAAAVVFLLVFIYSLSLGYTIAVFIELGASVLMAAAVYRGFSEAFPLLNLVSFVLLLSIGSDGAFLLFNAFPSKSTELDAENFDDCLSHTITTMFLAQFSTIVPFLLNLISSVIVFR
;
A
#
# COMPACT_ATOMS: atom_id res chain seq x y z
N MET A 1 -8.75 -20.42 -21.67
CA MET A 1 -8.10 -19.11 -21.56
C MET A 1 -8.96 -18.00 -22.15
N HIS A 2 -9.21 -17.95 -23.48
CA HIS A 2 -9.94 -16.80 -24.07
C HIS A 2 -11.37 -16.63 -23.52
N ARG A 3 -12.14 -17.72 -23.39
CA ARG A 3 -13.52 -17.65 -22.86
C ARG A 3 -13.56 -17.18 -21.42
N GLU A 4 -12.66 -17.69 -20.58
CA GLU A 4 -12.54 -17.31 -19.18
C GLU A 4 -12.19 -15.82 -19.04
N LEU A 5 -11.24 -15.31 -19.84
CA LEU A 5 -10.92 -13.88 -19.88
C LEU A 5 -12.13 -13.02 -20.30
N CYS A 6 -12.90 -13.45 -21.30
CA CYS A 6 -14.10 -12.73 -21.71
C CYS A 6 -15.19 -12.73 -20.63
N GLN A 7 -15.32 -13.82 -19.88
CA GLN A 7 -16.26 -13.92 -18.76
C GLN A 7 -15.87 -13.00 -17.60
N LEU A 8 -14.58 -12.63 -17.46
CA LEU A 8 -14.11 -11.74 -16.40
C LEU A 8 -14.85 -10.40 -16.40
N GLN A 9 -15.05 -9.79 -17.58
CA GLN A 9 -15.78 -8.52 -17.70
C GLN A 9 -17.22 -8.64 -17.19
N GLN A 10 -17.91 -9.73 -17.54
CA GLN A 10 -19.28 -9.97 -17.12
C GLN A 10 -19.36 -10.24 -15.61
N PHE A 11 -18.40 -11.03 -15.10
CA PHE A 11 -18.32 -11.38 -13.68
C PHE A 11 -18.07 -10.15 -12.80
N LEU A 12 -17.14 -9.27 -13.20
CA LEU A 12 -16.80 -8.05 -12.44
C LEU A 12 -17.72 -6.86 -12.72
N SER A 13 -18.68 -7.00 -13.63
CA SER A 13 -19.61 -5.91 -13.97
C SER A 13 -20.34 -5.30 -12.77
N PRO A 14 -20.82 -6.08 -11.77
CA PRO A 14 -21.45 -5.51 -10.58
C PRO A 14 -20.50 -4.63 -9.76
N SER A 15 -19.28 -5.11 -9.53
CA SER A 15 -18.24 -4.42 -8.74
C SER A 15 -17.69 -3.19 -9.47
N PHE A 16 -17.81 -3.13 -10.80
CA PHE A 16 -17.43 -1.96 -11.59
C PHE A 16 -18.46 -0.83 -11.61
N LYS A 17 -19.72 -1.07 -11.23
CA LYS A 17 -20.76 -0.04 -11.27
C LYS A 17 -20.35 1.30 -10.63
N PRO A 18 -19.72 1.33 -9.43
CA PRO A 18 -19.28 2.57 -8.81
C PRO A 18 -18.24 3.36 -9.63
N PHE A 19 -17.46 2.67 -10.46
CA PHE A 19 -16.38 3.24 -11.26
C PHE A 19 -16.83 3.65 -12.67
N THR A 20 -17.75 2.87 -13.27
CA THR A 20 -18.17 3.01 -14.69
C THR A 20 -18.91 4.31 -15.02
N LEU A 21 -19.47 4.99 -14.02
CA LEU A 21 -20.12 6.30 -14.22
C LEU A 21 -19.09 7.43 -14.38
N ILE A 22 -17.84 7.18 -14.00
CA ILE A 22 -16.79 8.18 -13.89
C ILE A 22 -15.67 7.92 -14.91
N SER A 23 -15.34 6.66 -15.19
CA SER A 23 -14.29 6.32 -16.16
C SER A 23 -14.82 6.37 -17.60
N PRO A 24 -14.10 7.01 -18.54
CA PRO A 24 -14.46 6.98 -19.96
C PRO A 24 -14.27 5.59 -20.57
N TYR A 25 -13.35 4.80 -20.01
CA TYR A 25 -13.09 3.43 -20.40
C TYR A 25 -14.04 2.48 -19.68
N ARG A 26 -14.63 1.54 -20.42
CA ARG A 26 -15.62 0.57 -19.90
C ARG A 26 -15.17 -0.89 -19.98
N GLN A 27 -14.22 -1.19 -20.85
CA GLN A 27 -13.74 -2.56 -21.08
C GLN A 27 -12.40 -2.78 -20.38
N ILE A 28 -12.21 -3.97 -19.82
CA ILE A 28 -10.90 -4.45 -19.33
C ILE A 28 -9.97 -4.64 -20.51
N PHE A 29 -8.76 -4.07 -20.44
CA PHE A 29 -7.73 -4.31 -21.44
C PHE A 29 -6.94 -5.57 -21.10
N HIS A 30 -7.38 -6.69 -21.66
CA HIS A 30 -6.72 -7.99 -21.61
C HIS A 30 -6.45 -8.53 -23.02
N ILE A 31 -5.57 -9.54 -23.14
CA ILE A 31 -5.13 -10.10 -24.43
C ILE A 31 -6.27 -10.51 -25.36
N SER A 32 -7.41 -10.98 -24.82
CA SER A 32 -8.56 -11.40 -25.64
C SER A 32 -9.27 -10.22 -26.31
N ASN A 33 -9.34 -9.05 -25.67
CA ASN A 33 -9.88 -7.84 -26.31
C ASN A 33 -8.93 -7.32 -27.39
N PHE A 34 -7.61 -7.35 -27.14
CA PHE A 34 -6.63 -7.06 -28.17
C PHE A 34 -6.74 -8.00 -29.37
N ALA A 35 -6.99 -9.29 -29.15
CA ALA A 35 -7.19 -10.24 -30.24
C ALA A 35 -8.45 -9.94 -31.08
N GLY A 36 -9.50 -9.38 -30.46
CA GLY A 36 -10.70 -8.89 -31.15
C GLY A 36 -10.41 -7.68 -32.03
N CYS A 37 -9.79 -6.65 -31.45
CA CYS A 37 -9.47 -5.41 -32.13
C CYS A 37 -8.41 -5.59 -33.24
N LEU A 38 -7.45 -6.50 -33.05
CA LEU A 38 -6.37 -6.79 -34.01
C LEU A 38 -6.73 -7.89 -35.01
N SER A 39 -7.94 -8.48 -34.91
CA SER A 39 -8.43 -9.39 -35.94
C SER A 39 -8.72 -8.62 -37.23
N PRO A 40 -8.50 -9.21 -38.41
CA PRO A 40 -8.89 -8.61 -39.69
C PRO A 40 -10.39 -8.26 -39.79
N LEU A 41 -11.25 -8.86 -38.96
CA LEU A 41 -12.68 -8.56 -38.91
C LEU A 41 -13.05 -7.47 -37.89
N ASN A 42 -12.07 -6.82 -37.24
CA ASN A 42 -12.23 -5.74 -36.26
C ASN A 42 -13.40 -5.98 -35.31
N ARG A 43 -13.28 -7.00 -34.43
CA ARG A 43 -14.35 -7.35 -33.50
C ARG A 43 -14.28 -6.45 -32.26
N ASP A 44 -15.38 -5.80 -31.92
CA ASP A 44 -15.47 -4.88 -30.77
C ASP A 44 -15.59 -5.59 -29.41
N ASN A 45 -15.92 -6.88 -29.42
CA ASN A 45 -16.16 -7.65 -28.20
C ASN A 45 -15.52 -9.04 -28.31
N CYS A 46 -14.90 -9.51 -27.24
CA CYS A 46 -14.18 -10.77 -27.26
C CYS A 46 -15.11 -12.01 -27.22
N THR A 47 -16.39 -11.83 -26.90
CA THR A 47 -17.41 -12.90 -26.91
C THR A 47 -17.70 -13.44 -28.32
N THR A 48 -17.46 -12.65 -29.37
CA THR A 48 -17.73 -13.01 -30.77
C THR A 48 -16.50 -13.54 -31.52
N LEU A 49 -15.39 -13.75 -30.82
CA LEU A 49 -14.15 -14.26 -31.40
C LEU A 49 -14.29 -15.69 -31.91
N SER A 50 -13.99 -15.88 -33.19
CA SER A 50 -13.92 -17.19 -33.81
C SER A 50 -12.54 -17.84 -33.67
N THR A 51 -12.47 -19.14 -33.94
CA THR A 51 -11.18 -19.86 -34.01
C THR A 51 -10.26 -19.34 -35.11
N TYR A 52 -10.85 -18.80 -36.19
CA TYR A 52 -10.12 -18.15 -37.28
C TYR A 52 -9.41 -16.88 -36.81
N ASP A 53 -10.11 -16.04 -36.04
CA ASP A 53 -9.57 -14.80 -35.48
C ASP A 53 -8.37 -15.09 -34.57
N LEU A 54 -8.52 -16.06 -33.67
CA LEU A 54 -7.46 -16.47 -32.75
C LEU A 54 -6.23 -17.04 -33.48
N ARG A 55 -6.43 -17.79 -34.56
CA ARG A 55 -5.33 -18.36 -35.36
C ARG A 55 -4.56 -17.26 -36.08
N ASN A 56 -5.26 -16.31 -36.69
CA ASN A 56 -4.64 -15.19 -37.38
C ASN A 56 -3.90 -14.27 -36.40
N PHE A 57 -4.53 -13.95 -35.28
CA PHE A 57 -3.90 -13.18 -34.21
C PHE A 57 -2.61 -13.85 -33.72
N LYS A 58 -2.61 -15.17 -33.50
CA LYS A 58 -1.41 -15.92 -33.11
C LYS A 58 -0.28 -15.81 -34.14
N ILE A 59 -0.60 -15.97 -35.43
CA ILE A 59 0.39 -15.88 -36.52
C ILE A 59 1.00 -14.46 -36.56
N GLN A 60 0.17 -13.42 -36.45
CA GLN A 60 0.65 -12.04 -36.45
C GLN A 60 1.45 -11.73 -35.19
N LEU A 61 1.00 -12.20 -34.02
CA LEU A 61 1.71 -12.04 -32.76
C LEU A 61 3.12 -12.63 -32.85
N GLU A 62 3.28 -13.85 -33.36
CA GLU A 62 4.59 -14.50 -33.50
C GLU A 62 5.50 -13.76 -34.49
N LYS A 63 4.95 -13.17 -35.55
CA LYS A 63 5.69 -12.32 -36.50
C LYS A 63 6.13 -11.00 -35.84
N CYS A 64 5.21 -10.26 -35.23
CA CYS A 64 5.48 -8.97 -34.60
C CYS A 64 6.38 -9.09 -33.38
N TYR A 65 6.33 -10.21 -32.66
CA TYR A 65 7.19 -10.44 -31.49
C TYR A 65 8.69 -10.43 -31.84
N LYS A 66 9.08 -10.90 -33.03
CA LYS A 66 10.49 -10.84 -33.49
C LYS A 66 11.02 -9.41 -33.51
N SER A 67 10.16 -8.45 -33.85
CA SER A 67 10.48 -7.02 -33.89
C SER A 67 10.07 -6.27 -32.62
N ARG A 68 9.77 -6.95 -31.51
CA ARG A 68 9.27 -6.33 -30.26
C ARG A 68 10.13 -5.18 -29.76
N LYS A 69 11.46 -5.35 -29.73
CA LYS A 69 12.38 -4.31 -29.25
C LYS A 69 12.26 -3.04 -30.12
N ALA A 70 12.17 -3.21 -31.43
CA ALA A 70 11.98 -2.09 -32.36
C ALA A 70 10.62 -1.43 -32.18
N ILE A 71 9.54 -2.20 -31.99
CA ILE A 71 8.18 -1.68 -31.74
C ILE A 71 8.15 -0.83 -30.45
N ILE A 72 8.75 -1.32 -29.36
CA ILE A 72 8.78 -0.58 -28.08
C ILE A 72 9.65 0.67 -28.19
N GLN A 73 10.79 0.59 -28.88
CA GLN A 73 11.67 1.75 -29.05
C GLN A 73 10.99 2.83 -29.89
N CYS A 74 10.49 2.46 -31.08
CA CYS A 74 9.70 3.33 -31.93
C CYS A 74 8.51 3.95 -31.19
N GLY A 75 7.74 3.16 -30.44
CA GLY A 75 6.60 3.67 -29.68
C GLY A 75 7.01 4.70 -28.61
N ARG A 76 8.13 4.52 -27.91
CA ARG A 76 8.62 5.52 -26.94
C ARG A 76 9.07 6.81 -27.62
N ASP A 77 9.83 6.68 -28.70
CA ASP A 77 10.41 7.82 -29.41
C ASP A 77 9.32 8.63 -30.16
N CYS A 78 8.29 7.96 -30.70
CA CYS A 78 7.20 8.61 -31.45
C CYS A 78 6.00 9.04 -30.60
N ILE A 79 5.67 8.33 -29.52
CA ILE A 79 4.54 8.71 -28.65
C ILE A 79 4.99 9.78 -27.65
N GLY A 80 6.22 9.69 -27.12
CA GLY A 80 6.78 10.72 -26.24
C GLY A 80 6.94 12.08 -26.92
N ALA A 81 7.20 12.09 -28.23
CA ALA A 81 7.31 13.34 -29.01
C ALA A 81 5.95 14.04 -29.24
N LYS A 82 4.81 13.32 -29.14
CA LYS A 82 3.47 13.93 -29.30
C LYS A 82 2.98 14.68 -28.06
N GLU A 83 3.56 14.41 -26.88
CA GLU A 83 3.17 15.07 -25.62
C GLU A 83 4.03 16.29 -25.28
N ALA A 84 5.24 16.40 -25.83
CA ALA A 84 6.18 17.47 -25.50
C ALA A 84 5.98 18.75 -26.34
N ASP A 85 5.66 18.61 -27.63
CA ASP A 85 5.46 19.75 -28.53
C ASP A 85 4.17 19.49 -29.33
N GLY A 86 3.21 20.41 -29.25
CA GLY A 86 1.93 20.36 -29.98
C GLY A 86 2.06 20.50 -31.50
N GLU A 87 3.18 20.04 -32.07
CA GLU A 87 3.53 20.11 -33.48
C GLU A 87 3.60 18.68 -34.06
N GLU A 88 2.70 18.40 -35.01
CA GLU A 88 2.63 17.10 -35.67
C GLU A 88 3.92 16.83 -36.48
N ARG A 89 4.66 15.79 -36.08
CA ARG A 89 5.75 15.09 -36.81
C ARG A 89 7.17 15.58 -36.53
N HIS A 90 7.71 15.17 -35.38
CA HIS A 90 9.12 14.77 -35.35
C HIS A 90 9.27 13.37 -35.97
N ASN A 91 10.17 13.26 -36.95
CA ASN A 91 10.35 12.14 -37.87
C ASN A 91 10.42 10.74 -37.20
N CYS A 92 9.33 9.99 -37.27
CA CYS A 92 9.26 8.54 -36.99
C CYS A 92 9.98 7.66 -38.03
N GLN A 93 11.03 8.18 -38.70
CA GLN A 93 11.75 7.47 -39.77
C GLN A 93 12.47 6.21 -39.26
N GLN A 94 12.87 6.15 -37.99
CA GLN A 94 13.47 4.95 -37.39
C GLN A 94 12.50 3.75 -37.28
N CYS A 95 11.20 3.95 -37.53
CA CYS A 95 10.19 2.89 -37.49
C CYS A 95 10.06 2.10 -38.81
N GLU A 96 10.79 2.44 -39.87
CA GLU A 96 10.74 1.74 -41.18
C GLU A 96 11.11 0.25 -41.11
N ARG A 97 11.85 -0.19 -40.08
CA ARG A 97 12.23 -1.60 -39.87
C ARG A 97 11.09 -2.47 -39.33
N ILE A 98 9.93 -1.89 -39.01
CA ILE A 98 8.77 -2.60 -38.46
C ILE A 98 7.80 -2.94 -39.60
N PRO A 99 7.32 -4.19 -39.71
CA PRO A 99 6.29 -4.53 -40.69
C PRO A 99 5.04 -3.67 -40.50
N SER A 100 4.43 -3.19 -41.59
CA SER A 100 3.23 -2.34 -41.57
C SER A 100 2.07 -2.91 -40.73
N ASN A 101 1.95 -4.24 -40.66
CA ASN A 101 0.92 -4.91 -39.85
C ASN A 101 1.18 -4.83 -38.33
N CYS A 102 2.38 -4.43 -37.90
CA CYS A 102 2.83 -4.39 -36.51
C CYS A 102 3.02 -2.97 -35.96
N THR A 103 2.71 -1.92 -36.74
CA THR A 103 2.97 -0.52 -36.38
C THR A 103 1.85 0.15 -35.58
N SER A 104 0.71 -0.52 -35.37
CA SER A 104 -0.41 0.05 -34.61
C SER A 104 -0.07 0.32 -33.14
N GLN A 105 -0.68 1.35 -32.55
CA GLN A 105 -0.57 1.64 -31.11
C GLN A 105 -1.01 0.46 -30.24
N MET A 106 -1.99 -0.32 -30.68
CA MET A 106 -2.45 -1.52 -29.97
C MET A 106 -1.36 -2.60 -29.87
N TRP A 107 -0.51 -2.76 -30.90
CA TRP A 107 0.64 -3.66 -30.83
C TRP A 107 1.68 -3.17 -29.82
N PHE A 108 1.93 -1.85 -29.78
CA PHE A 108 2.78 -1.24 -28.77
C PHE A 108 2.25 -1.51 -27.36
N ASP A 109 0.98 -1.21 -27.07
CA ASP A 109 0.37 -1.43 -25.75
C ASP A 109 0.38 -2.91 -25.34
N LEU A 110 0.08 -3.81 -26.29
CA LEU A 110 0.11 -5.25 -26.04
C LEU A 110 1.53 -5.73 -25.64
N PHE A 111 2.58 -5.28 -26.35
CA PHE A 111 3.95 -5.68 -26.03
C PHE A 111 4.57 -4.91 -24.87
N TYR A 112 4.19 -3.66 -24.65
CA TYR A 112 4.77 -2.85 -23.59
C TYR A 112 4.12 -3.16 -22.23
N ARG A 113 2.79 -3.35 -22.20
CA ARG A 113 2.01 -3.39 -20.96
C ARG A 113 1.45 -4.77 -20.61
N ILE A 114 1.03 -5.56 -21.60
CA ILE A 114 0.25 -6.80 -21.38
C ILE A 114 1.12 -8.06 -21.39
N LEU A 115 1.98 -8.23 -22.40
CA LEU A 115 2.73 -9.47 -22.64
C LEU A 115 4.10 -9.49 -21.96
N PRO A 116 4.54 -10.65 -21.44
CA PRO A 116 5.86 -10.78 -20.80
C PRO A 116 6.99 -10.75 -21.85
N LYS A 117 8.19 -10.30 -21.45
CA LYS A 117 9.36 -10.14 -22.34
C LYS A 117 9.95 -11.46 -22.84
N ASP A 118 9.67 -12.55 -22.15
CA ASP A 118 10.20 -13.91 -22.34
C ASP A 118 9.12 -14.89 -22.83
N LEU A 119 8.04 -14.39 -23.45
CA LEU A 119 6.90 -15.17 -23.91
C LEU A 119 7.29 -16.40 -24.74
N LEU A 120 8.14 -16.21 -25.77
CA LEU A 120 8.53 -17.31 -26.67
C LEU A 120 9.44 -18.32 -25.97
N THR A 121 10.36 -17.87 -25.12
CA THR A 121 11.24 -18.74 -24.33
C THR A 121 10.45 -19.59 -23.36
N ARG A 122 9.52 -18.98 -22.60
CA ARG A 122 8.62 -19.70 -21.70
C ARG A 122 7.76 -20.71 -22.44
N LYS A 123 7.23 -20.34 -23.62
CA LYS A 123 6.45 -21.25 -24.46
C LYS A 123 7.27 -22.45 -24.93
N ALA A 124 8.53 -22.24 -25.33
CA ALA A 124 9.42 -23.31 -25.76
C ALA A 124 9.78 -24.26 -24.60
N ASN A 125 9.99 -23.72 -23.41
CA ASN A 125 10.32 -24.48 -22.20
C ASN A 125 9.08 -25.08 -21.49
N ASN A 126 7.88 -24.89 -22.04
CA ASN A 126 6.60 -25.28 -21.42
C ASN A 126 6.41 -24.70 -20.00
N GLU A 127 6.93 -23.49 -19.76
CA GLU A 127 6.82 -22.77 -18.50
C GLU A 127 5.51 -21.98 -18.40
N LYS A 128 5.11 -21.65 -17.16
CA LYS A 128 3.93 -20.82 -16.89
C LYS A 128 4.15 -19.40 -17.43
N ILE A 129 3.16 -18.91 -18.19
CA ILE A 129 3.15 -17.57 -18.79
C ILE A 129 2.32 -16.65 -17.90
N TYR A 130 2.90 -15.52 -17.52
CA TYR A 130 2.21 -14.46 -16.78
C TYR A 130 1.83 -13.34 -17.74
N VAL A 131 0.55 -12.94 -17.72
CA VAL A 131 0.01 -11.89 -18.59
C VAL A 131 -0.67 -10.86 -17.71
N ASN A 132 -0.48 -9.58 -18.02
CA ASN A 132 -1.13 -8.49 -17.31
C ASN A 132 -2.50 -8.18 -17.91
N SER A 133 -3.37 -7.55 -17.13
CA SER A 133 -4.63 -7.00 -17.61
C SER A 133 -4.90 -5.69 -16.89
N PHE A 134 -5.33 -4.67 -17.64
CA PHE A 134 -5.63 -3.36 -17.06
C PHE A 134 -7.13 -3.22 -16.85
N LEU A 135 -7.48 -2.92 -15.62
CA LEU A 135 -8.84 -2.59 -15.23
C LEU A 135 -9.11 -1.12 -15.60
N PRO A 136 -10.31 -0.78 -16.08
CA PRO A 136 -10.66 0.58 -16.49
C PRO A 136 -11.02 1.45 -15.27
N LEU A 137 -10.10 1.55 -14.31
CA LEU A 137 -10.29 2.28 -13.05
C LEU A 137 -9.11 3.21 -12.79
N TYR A 138 -9.40 4.32 -12.11
CA TYR A 138 -8.36 5.21 -11.58
C TYR A 138 -7.98 4.80 -10.15
N THR A 139 -6.89 5.37 -9.65
CA THR A 139 -6.50 5.19 -8.24
C THR A 139 -7.48 5.91 -7.32
N TYR A 140 -7.57 5.47 -6.07
CA TYR A 140 -8.48 6.05 -5.07
C TYR A 140 -8.22 7.55 -4.88
N SER A 141 -6.96 7.94 -4.79
CA SER A 141 -6.53 9.33 -4.70
C SER A 141 -6.94 10.16 -5.92
N ALA A 142 -6.84 9.61 -7.14
CA ALA A 142 -7.22 10.31 -8.36
C ALA A 142 -8.73 10.63 -8.41
N TYR A 143 -9.59 9.70 -7.97
CA TYR A 143 -11.02 9.99 -7.84
C TYR A 143 -11.27 11.11 -6.81
N GLY A 144 -10.58 11.07 -5.66
CA GLY A 144 -10.67 12.11 -4.64
C GLY A 144 -10.28 13.50 -5.15
N PHE A 145 -9.18 13.63 -5.89
CA PHE A 145 -8.74 14.91 -6.48
C PHE A 145 -9.71 15.46 -7.53
N GLN A 146 -10.42 14.59 -8.24
CA GLN A 146 -11.43 14.98 -9.21
C GLN A 146 -12.80 15.28 -8.57
N GLY A 147 -12.92 15.16 -7.24
CA GLY A 147 -14.17 15.40 -6.51
C GLY A 147 -15.17 14.24 -6.59
N PHE A 148 -14.76 13.08 -7.09
CA PHE A 148 -15.61 11.89 -7.12
C PHE A 148 -15.48 11.10 -5.81
N ASN A 149 -16.61 10.88 -5.15
CA ASN A 149 -16.66 10.11 -3.91
C ASN A 149 -16.83 8.62 -4.21
N VAL A 150 -15.71 7.94 -4.46
CA VAL A 150 -15.67 6.47 -4.56
C VAL A 150 -15.23 5.91 -3.22
N SER A 151 -16.01 4.99 -2.65
CA SER A 151 -15.66 4.39 -1.35
C SER A 151 -14.45 3.44 -1.47
N LEU A 152 -13.61 3.41 -0.43
CA LEU A 152 -12.51 2.44 -0.34
C LEU A 152 -13.03 0.98 -0.34
N ASN A 153 -14.23 0.76 0.21
CA ASN A 153 -14.89 -0.55 0.23
C ASN A 153 -15.14 -1.09 -1.19
N SER A 154 -15.44 -0.21 -2.16
CA SER A 154 -15.63 -0.62 -3.56
C SER A 154 -14.39 -1.30 -4.13
N TYR A 155 -13.18 -0.89 -3.73
CA TYR A 155 -11.92 -1.53 -4.14
C TYR A 155 -11.71 -2.87 -3.43
N ILE A 156 -12.09 -2.95 -2.15
CA ILE A 156 -12.02 -4.19 -1.36
C ILE A 156 -12.97 -5.25 -1.93
N ASP A 157 -14.19 -4.84 -2.32
CA ASP A 157 -15.18 -5.76 -2.90
C ASP A 157 -14.74 -6.22 -4.29
N LEU A 158 -14.19 -5.32 -5.11
CA LEU A 158 -13.56 -5.70 -6.38
C LEU A 158 -12.43 -6.72 -6.19
N GLU A 159 -11.60 -6.56 -5.16
CA GLU A 159 -10.57 -7.54 -4.81
C GLU A 159 -11.18 -8.90 -4.45
N LYS A 160 -12.22 -8.92 -3.60
CA LYS A 160 -12.90 -10.16 -3.20
C LYS A 160 -13.47 -10.88 -4.42
N ASP A 161 -14.10 -10.15 -5.32
CA ASP A 161 -14.69 -10.70 -6.54
C ASP A 161 -13.61 -11.26 -7.48
N LEU A 162 -12.48 -10.55 -7.63
CA LEU A 162 -11.32 -11.06 -8.38
C LEU A 162 -10.76 -12.36 -7.79
N ARG A 163 -10.66 -12.45 -6.46
CA ARG A 163 -10.21 -13.66 -5.76
C ARG A 163 -11.21 -14.80 -5.97
N HIS A 164 -12.50 -14.52 -5.84
CA HIS A 164 -13.57 -15.50 -6.04
C HIS A 164 -13.58 -16.04 -7.47
N TRP A 165 -13.49 -15.17 -8.47
CA TRP A 165 -13.37 -15.55 -9.87
C TRP A 165 -12.12 -16.40 -10.12
N SER A 166 -10.97 -15.99 -9.56
CA SER A 166 -9.72 -16.73 -9.68
C SER A 166 -9.76 -18.12 -9.03
N ALA A 167 -10.60 -18.32 -8.02
CA ALA A 167 -10.76 -19.61 -7.36
C ALA A 167 -11.60 -20.59 -8.20
N HIS A 168 -12.59 -20.07 -8.94
CA HIS A 168 -13.48 -20.86 -9.80
C HIS A 168 -12.84 -21.23 -11.15
N THR A 169 -11.87 -20.44 -11.59
CA THR A 169 -11.25 -20.60 -12.90
C THR A 169 -10.10 -21.61 -12.85
N LYS A 170 -10.07 -22.57 -13.78
CA LYS A 170 -9.08 -23.66 -13.78
C LYS A 170 -7.80 -23.31 -14.55
N GLU A 171 -7.93 -22.66 -15.70
CA GLU A 171 -6.77 -22.39 -16.57
C GLU A 171 -6.06 -21.07 -16.23
N LEU A 172 -6.78 -20.11 -15.66
CA LEU A 172 -6.25 -18.81 -15.24
C LEU A 172 -6.32 -18.63 -13.74
N LYS A 173 -5.18 -18.25 -13.15
CA LYS A 173 -5.08 -17.92 -11.73
C LYS A 173 -4.49 -16.52 -11.58
N VAL A 174 -5.21 -15.65 -10.89
CA VAL A 174 -4.72 -14.33 -10.51
C VAL A 174 -3.61 -14.51 -9.48
N LYS A 175 -2.43 -13.98 -9.79
CA LYS A 175 -1.26 -14.02 -8.89
C LYS A 175 -1.10 -12.77 -8.06
N GLY A 176 -1.55 -11.63 -8.59
CA GLY A 176 -1.52 -10.35 -7.92
C GLY A 176 -2.30 -9.32 -8.72
N TYR A 177 -2.63 -8.23 -8.06
CA TYR A 177 -3.27 -7.05 -8.61
C TYR A 177 -2.63 -5.84 -7.93
N LEU A 178 -2.58 -4.72 -8.64
CA LEU A 178 -2.04 -3.46 -8.15
C LEU A 178 -3.12 -2.41 -8.36
N LEU A 179 -3.83 -2.06 -7.28
CA LEU A 179 -4.93 -1.08 -7.30
C LEU A 179 -4.54 0.26 -6.64
N ASP A 180 -3.31 0.35 -6.11
CA ASP A 180 -2.77 1.54 -5.42
C ASP A 180 -3.58 2.04 -4.21
N VAL A 181 -4.33 1.14 -3.55
CA VAL A 181 -5.16 1.46 -2.36
C VAL A 181 -4.55 1.01 -1.04
N LYS A 182 -3.37 0.37 -1.07
CA LYS A 182 -2.75 -0.25 0.12
C LYS A 182 -2.45 0.79 1.20
N ARG A 183 -1.95 1.96 0.80
CA ARG A 183 -1.63 3.06 1.72
C ARG A 183 -2.87 3.55 2.44
N ASP A 184 -3.97 3.73 1.72
CA ASP A 184 -5.24 4.23 2.28
C ASP A 184 -5.86 3.21 3.26
N ILE A 185 -5.80 1.92 2.92
CA ILE A 185 -6.24 0.83 3.82
C ILE A 185 -5.39 0.81 5.10
N LEU A 186 -4.07 0.93 4.98
CA LEU A 186 -3.17 0.94 6.13
C LEU A 186 -3.39 2.17 7.01
N LEU A 187 -3.62 3.34 6.42
CA LEU A 187 -3.89 4.57 7.18
C LEU A 187 -5.19 4.45 7.97
N ALA A 188 -6.27 3.97 7.34
CA ALA A 188 -7.55 3.76 8.03
C ALA A 188 -7.41 2.76 9.19
N SER A 189 -6.64 1.68 8.99
CA SER A 189 -6.36 0.70 10.03
C SER A 189 -5.58 1.30 11.20
N ALA A 190 -4.55 2.11 10.92
CA ALA A 190 -3.75 2.77 11.95
C ALA A 190 -4.55 3.82 12.76
N ILE A 191 -5.51 4.50 12.14
CA ILE A 191 -6.45 5.38 12.86
C ILE A 191 -7.33 4.55 13.82
N SER A 192 -7.74 3.35 13.41
CA SER A 192 -8.48 2.44 14.29
C SER A 192 -7.61 1.97 15.46
N ASP A 193 -6.36 1.58 15.21
CA ASP A 193 -5.42 1.11 16.24
C ASP A 193 -5.07 2.22 17.25
N SER A 194 -4.98 3.46 16.82
CA SER A 194 -4.77 4.60 17.73
C SER A 194 -5.97 4.85 18.65
N ARG A 195 -7.21 4.52 18.24
CA ARG A 195 -8.36 4.53 19.16
C ARG A 195 -8.23 3.45 20.23
N LEU A 196 -7.73 2.28 19.87
CA LEU A 196 -7.46 1.20 20.83
C LEU A 196 -6.36 1.61 21.83
N ALA A 197 -5.33 2.32 21.38
CA ALA A 197 -4.29 2.86 22.26
C ALA A 197 -4.85 3.86 23.30
N ILE A 198 -5.82 4.70 22.93
CA ILE A 198 -6.51 5.59 23.88
C ILE A 198 -7.29 4.79 24.93
N VAL A 199 -7.98 3.72 24.51
CA VAL A 199 -8.69 2.82 25.44
C VAL A 199 -7.71 2.17 26.41
N ALA A 200 -6.56 1.70 25.92
CA ALA A 200 -5.50 1.13 26.77
C ALA A 200 -4.98 2.15 27.80
N ALA A 201 -4.73 3.40 27.38
CA ALA A 201 -4.31 4.47 28.29
C ALA A 201 -5.36 4.74 29.41
N ALA A 202 -6.64 4.72 29.07
CA ALA A 202 -7.72 4.87 30.05
C ALA A 202 -7.77 3.71 31.06
N VAL A 203 -7.50 2.48 30.62
CA VAL A 203 -7.40 1.32 31.51
C VAL A 203 -6.21 1.44 32.47
N VAL A 204 -5.04 1.83 31.96
CA VAL A 204 -3.86 2.07 32.82
C VAL A 204 -4.14 3.16 33.86
N PHE A 205 -4.76 4.26 33.45
CA PHE A 205 -5.16 5.33 34.36
C PHE A 205 -6.10 4.84 35.48
N LEU A 206 -7.09 4.01 35.11
CA LEU A 206 -8.00 3.39 36.07
C LEU A 206 -7.27 2.46 37.05
N LEU A 207 -6.29 1.68 36.58
CA LEU A 207 -5.48 0.82 37.44
C LEU A 207 -4.63 1.62 38.43
N VAL A 208 -3.97 2.70 37.97
CA VAL A 208 -3.21 3.61 38.84
C VAL A 208 -4.12 4.24 39.89
N PHE A 209 -5.33 4.63 39.50
CA PHE A 209 -6.32 5.20 40.42
C PHE A 209 -6.77 4.18 41.49
N ILE A 210 -7.11 2.95 41.09
CA ILE A 210 -7.50 1.90 42.02
C ILE A 210 -6.36 1.56 42.98
N TYR A 211 -5.12 1.49 42.49
CA TYR A 211 -3.96 1.15 43.30
C TYR A 211 -3.58 2.24 44.29
N SER A 212 -3.50 3.49 43.83
CA SER A 212 -3.06 4.61 44.67
C SER A 212 -4.16 5.13 45.61
N LEU A 213 -5.44 4.86 45.29
CA LEU A 213 -6.63 5.41 45.96
C LEU A 213 -6.58 6.95 46.10
N SER A 214 -5.79 7.62 45.26
CA SER A 214 -5.51 9.06 45.33
C SER A 214 -5.70 9.71 43.96
N LEU A 215 -6.75 10.52 43.84
CA LEU A 215 -7.07 11.25 42.61
C LEU A 215 -5.95 12.23 42.23
N GLY A 216 -5.36 12.92 43.20
CA GLY A 216 -4.29 13.88 42.96
C GLY A 216 -3.03 13.24 42.39
N TYR A 217 -2.62 12.09 42.94
CA TYR A 217 -1.48 11.33 42.44
C TYR A 217 -1.73 10.84 41.01
N THR A 218 -2.93 10.30 40.76
CA THR A 218 -3.30 9.78 39.44
C THR A 218 -3.29 10.88 38.37
N ILE A 219 -3.81 12.08 38.68
CA ILE A 219 -3.76 13.23 37.76
C ILE A 219 -2.31 13.67 37.49
N ALA A 220 -1.47 13.70 38.52
CA ALA A 220 -0.05 14.07 38.37
C ALA A 220 0.68 13.11 37.41
N VAL A 221 0.51 11.80 37.59
CA VAL A 221 1.08 10.78 36.70
C VAL A 221 0.57 10.94 35.27
N PHE A 222 -0.73 11.21 35.08
CA PHE A 222 -1.27 11.40 33.74
C PHE A 222 -0.70 12.63 33.03
N ILE A 223 -0.56 13.75 33.74
CA ILE A 223 0.05 14.97 33.22
C ILE A 223 1.53 14.73 32.89
N GLU A 224 2.26 14.03 33.75
CA GLU A 224 3.67 13.68 33.53
C GLU A 224 3.85 12.85 32.25
N LEU A 225 3.08 11.76 32.10
CA LEU A 225 3.14 10.89 30.92
C LEU A 225 2.75 11.63 29.63
N GLY A 226 1.67 12.42 29.69
CA GLY A 226 1.22 13.22 28.55
C GLY A 226 2.26 14.27 28.14
N ALA A 227 2.82 15.00 29.10
CA ALA A 227 3.85 15.99 28.86
C ALA A 227 5.13 15.36 28.30
N SER A 228 5.55 14.21 28.82
CA SER A 228 6.72 13.45 28.34
C SER A 228 6.58 13.10 26.85
N VAL A 229 5.43 12.55 26.44
CA VAL A 229 5.15 12.21 25.03
C VAL A 229 5.14 13.47 24.15
N LEU A 230 4.47 14.54 24.59
CA LEU A 230 4.38 15.78 23.81
C LEU A 230 5.75 16.45 23.64
N MET A 231 6.56 16.47 24.69
CA MET A 231 7.94 16.98 24.62
C MET A 231 8.79 16.11 23.69
N ALA A 232 8.71 14.78 23.79
CA ALA A 232 9.43 13.89 22.88
C ALA A 232 9.01 14.09 21.41
N ALA A 233 7.71 14.28 21.16
CA ALA A 233 7.20 14.56 19.81
C ALA A 233 7.66 15.93 19.28
N ALA A 234 7.71 16.96 20.14
CA ALA A 234 8.20 18.28 19.78
C ALA A 234 9.70 18.24 19.43
N VAL A 235 10.50 17.55 20.24
CA VAL A 235 11.93 17.33 19.98
C VAL A 235 12.11 16.56 18.67
N TYR A 236 11.38 15.47 18.45
CA TYR A 236 11.44 14.69 17.22
C TYR A 236 11.11 15.52 15.97
N ARG A 237 10.07 16.37 16.06
CA ARG A 237 9.67 17.26 14.96
C ARG A 237 10.72 18.31 14.64
N GLY A 238 11.60 18.66 15.58
CA GLY A 238 12.77 19.50 15.31
C GLY A 238 13.82 18.83 14.43
N PHE A 239 13.91 17.50 14.44
CA PHE A 239 14.89 16.73 13.66
C PHE A 239 14.33 16.14 12.36
N SER A 240 13.01 15.88 12.29
CA SER A 240 12.37 15.26 11.13
C SER A 240 11.00 15.86 10.83
N GLU A 241 10.77 16.15 9.54
CA GLU A 241 9.46 16.57 9.04
C GLU A 241 8.49 15.40 8.84
N ALA A 242 9.03 14.20 8.58
CA ALA A 242 8.23 13.00 8.39
C ALA A 242 8.03 12.29 9.73
N PHE A 243 6.79 11.87 10.00
CA PHE A 243 6.44 11.07 11.17
C PHE A 243 6.04 9.65 10.74
N PRO A 244 6.95 8.67 10.86
CA PRO A 244 6.66 7.28 10.58
C PRO A 244 5.51 6.76 11.45
N LEU A 245 4.64 5.95 10.85
CA LEU A 245 3.53 5.30 11.56
C LEU A 245 4.02 4.40 12.72
N LEU A 246 5.23 3.85 12.59
CA LEU A 246 5.88 3.04 13.62
C LEU A 246 6.05 3.79 14.95
N ASN A 247 6.20 5.12 14.92
CA ASN A 247 6.34 5.93 16.14
C ASN A 247 5.06 5.95 16.99
N LEU A 248 3.90 5.54 16.43
CA LEU A 248 2.69 5.32 17.21
C LEU A 248 2.85 4.18 18.23
N VAL A 249 3.68 3.18 17.93
CA VAL A 249 3.99 2.08 18.87
C VAL A 249 4.80 2.60 20.06
N SER A 250 5.70 3.56 19.83
CA SER A 250 6.48 4.20 20.90
C SER A 250 5.61 4.86 21.95
N PHE A 251 4.43 5.38 21.58
CA PHE A 251 3.46 5.93 22.54
C PHE A 251 2.99 4.88 23.55
N VAL A 252 2.64 3.68 23.08
CA VAL A 252 2.18 2.57 23.93
C VAL A 252 3.30 2.07 24.84
N LEU A 253 4.53 2.01 24.32
CA LEU A 253 5.71 1.62 25.09
C LEU A 253 6.02 2.64 26.19
N LEU A 254 5.97 3.94 25.88
CA LEU A 254 6.19 5.02 26.85
C LEU A 254 5.14 5.02 27.96
N LEU A 255 3.87 4.78 27.63
CA LEU A 255 2.81 4.63 28.63
C LEU A 255 3.10 3.46 29.59
N SER A 256 3.57 2.34 29.07
CA SER A 256 3.89 1.15 29.87
C SER A 256 5.04 1.43 30.83
N ILE A 257 6.20 1.85 30.29
CA ILE A 257 7.41 2.13 31.07
C ILE A 257 7.19 3.26 32.09
N GLY A 258 6.47 4.30 31.69
CA GLY A 258 6.18 5.43 32.56
C GLY A 258 5.22 5.06 33.70
N SER A 259 4.22 4.21 33.44
CA SER A 259 3.32 3.73 34.49
C SER A 259 4.03 2.86 35.53
N ASP A 260 4.98 2.03 35.13
CA ASP A 260 5.80 1.23 36.05
C ASP A 260 6.61 2.12 37.01
N GLY A 261 7.17 3.22 36.48
CA GLY A 261 7.89 4.21 37.28
C GLY A 261 7.00 4.88 38.34
N ALA A 262 5.75 5.18 37.98
CA ALA A 262 4.78 5.71 38.93
C ALA A 262 4.50 4.71 40.06
N PHE A 263 4.20 3.45 39.74
CA PHE A 263 3.95 2.43 40.77
C PHE A 263 5.12 2.25 41.74
N LEU A 264 6.36 2.25 41.22
CA LEU A 264 7.57 2.14 42.02
C LEU A 264 7.72 3.34 42.97
N LEU A 265 7.54 4.56 42.46
CA LEU A 265 7.58 5.78 43.26
C LEU A 265 6.54 5.76 44.38
N PHE A 266 5.30 5.36 44.07
CA PHE A 266 4.23 5.28 45.07
C PHE A 266 4.53 4.27 46.18
N ASN A 267 5.11 3.11 45.83
CA ASN A 267 5.43 2.06 46.82
C ASN A 267 6.67 2.37 47.67
N ALA A 268 7.58 3.21 47.16
CA ALA A 268 8.80 3.56 47.88
C ALA A 268 8.57 4.59 49.00
N PHE A 269 7.52 5.40 48.90
CA PHE A 269 7.18 6.35 49.96
C PHE A 269 6.44 5.67 51.12
N PRO A 270 6.79 5.99 52.39
CA PRO A 270 6.13 5.41 53.55
C PRO A 270 4.65 5.79 53.59
N SER A 271 3.80 4.83 54.00
CA SER A 271 2.37 5.08 54.17
C SER A 271 2.10 6.11 55.28
N LYS A 272 0.87 6.65 55.32
CA LYS A 272 0.40 7.71 56.25
C LYS A 272 0.69 7.49 57.75
N SER A 273 1.14 6.32 58.17
CA SER A 273 1.47 5.96 59.54
C SER A 273 2.84 6.45 60.03
N THR A 274 3.73 6.87 59.13
CA THR A 274 5.10 7.31 59.47
C THR A 274 5.24 8.80 59.17
N GLU A 275 5.69 9.60 60.14
CA GLU A 275 5.97 11.02 59.90
C GLU A 275 7.09 11.16 58.84
N LEU A 276 6.81 11.95 57.80
CA LEU A 276 7.76 12.25 56.73
C LEU A 276 8.72 13.33 57.22
N ASP A 277 9.83 12.90 57.83
CA ASP A 277 10.97 13.77 58.10
C ASP A 277 11.83 14.00 56.85
N ALA A 278 12.51 15.15 56.79
CA ALA A 278 13.33 15.54 55.64
C ALA A 278 14.47 14.55 55.33
N GLU A 279 15.03 13.89 56.35
CA GLU A 279 16.11 12.91 56.23
C GLU A 279 15.58 11.58 55.63
N ASN A 280 14.43 11.10 56.11
CA ASN A 280 13.77 9.91 55.55
C ASN A 280 13.28 10.14 54.11
N PHE A 281 12.88 11.38 53.77
CA PHE A 281 12.49 11.75 52.41
C PHE A 281 13.67 11.67 51.44
N ASP A 282 14.82 12.22 51.82
CA ASP A 282 16.03 12.20 50.99
C ASP A 282 16.56 10.79 50.77
N ASP A 283 16.61 9.97 51.83
CA ASP A 283 17.05 8.58 51.75
C ASP A 283 16.13 7.73 50.87
N CYS A 284 14.81 7.82 51.07
CA CYS A 284 13.83 7.11 50.22
C CYS A 284 13.92 7.58 48.76
N LEU A 285 14.04 8.88 48.51
CA LEU A 285 14.11 9.43 47.16
C LEU A 285 15.41 9.02 46.46
N SER A 286 16.55 9.06 47.14
CA SER A 286 17.86 8.67 46.61
C SER A 286 17.90 7.21 46.14
N HIS A 287 17.36 6.30 46.95
CA HIS A 287 17.23 4.88 46.57
C HIS A 287 16.25 4.67 45.40
N THR A 288 15.14 5.40 45.41
CA THR A 288 14.10 5.29 44.38
C THR A 288 14.57 5.82 43.03
N ILE A 289 15.21 7.00 43.00
CA ILE A 289 15.76 7.61 41.79
C ILE A 289 16.79 6.69 41.15
N THR A 290 17.70 6.09 41.94
CA THR A 290 18.72 5.19 41.42
C THR A 290 18.08 3.97 40.73
N THR A 291 17.04 3.40 41.33
CA THR A 291 16.32 2.24 40.78
C THR A 291 15.54 2.60 39.52
N MET A 292 14.80 3.72 39.52
CA MET A 292 14.06 4.20 38.36
C MET A 292 14.99 4.56 37.20
N PHE A 293 16.12 5.22 37.49
CA PHE A 293 17.11 5.59 36.49
C PHE A 293 17.71 4.36 35.81
N LEU A 294 18.12 3.34 36.57
CA LEU A 294 18.69 2.12 35.99
C LEU A 294 17.68 1.37 35.10
N ALA A 295 16.42 1.28 35.53
CA ALA A 295 15.36 0.65 34.75
C ALA A 295 15.10 1.40 33.43
N GLN A 296 14.92 2.73 33.49
CA GLN A 296 14.68 3.55 32.31
C GLN A 296 15.90 3.60 31.37
N PHE A 297 17.11 3.71 31.92
CA PHE A 297 18.35 3.73 31.14
C PHE A 297 18.56 2.40 30.40
N SER A 298 18.34 1.27 31.06
CA SER A 298 18.44 -0.05 30.42
C SER A 298 17.44 -0.22 29.27
N THR A 299 16.27 0.44 29.37
CA THR A 299 15.23 0.39 28.35
C THR A 299 15.51 1.33 27.16
N ILE A 300 16.11 2.50 27.39
CA ILE A 300 16.36 3.49 26.33
C ILE A 300 17.61 3.19 25.50
N VAL A 301 18.63 2.56 26.09
CA VAL A 301 19.91 2.25 25.41
C VAL A 301 19.70 1.47 24.10
N PRO A 302 18.87 0.40 24.04
CA PRO A 302 18.56 -0.27 22.79
C PRO A 302 17.96 0.64 21.72
N PHE A 303 17.08 1.57 22.09
CA PHE A 303 16.50 2.55 21.16
C PHE A 303 17.56 3.52 20.62
N LEU A 304 18.51 3.96 21.47
CA LEU A 304 19.61 4.82 21.03
C LEU A 304 20.60 4.07 20.13
N LEU A 305 20.86 2.78 20.38
CA LEU A 305 21.70 1.96 19.51
C LEU A 305 21.09 1.80 18.11
N ASN A 306 19.75 1.77 17.99
CA ASN A 306 19.08 1.72 16.69
C ASN A 306 19.35 2.96 15.82
N LEU A 307 19.75 4.10 16.40
CA LEU A 307 20.13 5.30 15.64
C LEU A 307 21.38 5.09 14.77
N ILE A 308 22.22 4.10 15.11
CA ILE A 308 23.42 3.73 14.33
C ILE A 308 23.03 2.95 13.07
N SER A 309 21.80 2.43 13.00
CA SER A 309 21.32 1.67 11.84
C SER A 309 21.23 2.54 10.58
N SER A 310 21.55 1.93 9.44
CA SER A 310 21.43 2.57 8.11
C SER A 310 19.98 2.65 7.61
N VAL A 311 19.04 2.00 8.30
CA VAL A 311 17.62 1.98 7.92
C VAL A 311 16.91 3.19 8.53
N ILE A 312 16.43 4.10 7.68
CA ILE A 312 15.83 5.38 8.10
C ILE A 312 14.57 5.27 8.96
N VAL A 313 13.90 4.12 8.96
CA VAL A 313 12.72 3.87 9.81
C VAL A 313 13.11 3.46 11.23
N PHE A 314 14.32 2.91 11.42
CA PHE A 314 14.84 2.52 12.73
C PHE A 314 15.63 3.64 13.42
N ARG A 315 16.05 4.64 12.65
CA ARG A 315 16.67 5.87 13.14
C ARG A 315 15.61 6.92 13.44
#